data_AF-A0A221SXI5-F1
#
_entry.id   AF-A0A221SXI5-F1
#
_cell.length_a   1.000
_cell.length_b   1.000
_cell.length_c   1.000
_cell.angle_alpha   90.00
_cell.angle_beta   90.00
_cell.angle_gamma   90.00
#
_symmetry.space_group_name_H-M   'P 1'
#
loop_
_entity.id
_entity.type
_entity.pdbx_description
1 polymer ?
#
loop_
_entity_poly.entity_id
_entity_poly.type
_entity_poly.pdbx_seq_one_letter_code
_entity_poly.pdbx_strand_id
1 'polypeptide(L)'
;MSDLLNLRAVWGNRPLLSVGVSVLLQDETGRVLLQRRGDDGRWGTPGGGLNPGEDFLTAAHRELFEETGLRCPDLRLLPLAQGLVSGPEFHHRYPNGHEVYMVGARAHGHLPAAALAGAQPDDSGETLDLQWFPLDALPELSSNTNRASLSVLRARAGLAGLPLQPVPSPPPVGSHLLALRRLVGPRPLFAPGANVLITDDAGRLLLLRHAGTGLWTLPGGSLEPGESFEACARREAHEETGLTVTALEPLALSAGAAYRFTYPHGDVVDYVSVLYRAHGWTGPLTPQPEEVLETGWFGAADLPRPEDLSGALIRDHVGVWRDALAAQQGGQPA
;
A
#
# COMPACT_ATOMS: atom_id res chain seq x y z
N MET A 1 20.83 5.76 -10.44
CA MET A 1 19.74 6.76 -10.52
C MET A 1 18.46 6.06 -10.15
N SER A 2 17.75 6.52 -9.13
CA SER A 2 16.52 5.86 -8.67
C SER A 2 15.42 5.93 -9.73
N ASP A 3 14.55 4.92 -9.79
CA ASP A 3 13.44 4.88 -10.75
C ASP A 3 12.48 6.07 -10.60
N LEU A 4 12.36 6.59 -9.37
CA LEU A 4 11.61 7.80 -9.08
C LEU A 4 12.19 9.03 -9.82
N LEU A 5 13.51 9.20 -9.88
CA LEU A 5 14.13 10.32 -10.60
C LEU A 5 13.88 10.21 -12.12
N ASN A 6 13.96 9.01 -12.68
CA ASN A 6 13.63 8.77 -14.09
C ASN A 6 12.17 9.09 -14.38
N LEU A 7 11.26 8.74 -13.46
CA LEU A 7 9.84 9.06 -13.59
C LEU A 7 9.59 10.57 -13.48
N ARG A 8 10.29 11.26 -12.57
CA ARG A 8 10.21 12.72 -12.42
C ARG A 8 10.69 13.48 -13.64
N ALA A 9 11.69 12.99 -14.36
CA ALA A 9 12.18 13.61 -15.60
C ALA A 9 11.08 13.76 -16.66
N VAL A 10 10.08 12.85 -16.69
CA VAL A 10 8.97 12.90 -17.65
C VAL A 10 7.64 13.36 -17.02
N TRP A 11 7.43 13.13 -15.72
CA TRP A 11 6.18 13.48 -15.03
C TRP A 11 6.18 14.92 -14.49
N GLY A 12 7.36 15.45 -14.18
CA GLY A 12 7.57 16.75 -13.55
C GLY A 12 7.12 16.77 -12.08
N ASN A 13 6.66 17.94 -11.65
CA ASN A 13 6.30 18.21 -10.25
C ASN A 13 4.91 17.74 -9.84
N ARG A 14 4.10 17.26 -10.79
CA ARG A 14 2.71 16.82 -10.54
C ARG A 14 2.66 15.72 -9.47
N PRO A 15 1.55 15.62 -8.72
CA PRO A 15 1.36 14.54 -7.76
C PRO A 15 1.61 13.16 -8.38
N LEU A 16 2.31 12.33 -7.63
CA LEU A 16 2.66 10.96 -7.99
C LEU A 16 2.40 10.04 -6.79
N LEU A 17 1.85 8.86 -7.04
CA LEU A 17 1.78 7.83 -6.01
C LEU A 17 3.18 7.24 -5.79
N SER A 18 3.73 7.46 -4.60
CA SER A 18 5.04 6.94 -4.21
C SER A 18 4.85 5.74 -3.30
N VAL A 19 5.12 4.55 -3.81
CA VAL A 19 5.03 3.32 -3.02
C VAL A 19 6.28 3.17 -2.15
N GLY A 20 6.09 3.11 -0.83
CA GLY A 20 7.21 3.04 0.11
C GLY A 20 6.86 2.37 1.43
N VAL A 21 7.87 2.25 2.28
CA VAL A 21 7.75 1.68 3.63
C VAL A 21 8.40 2.58 4.67
N SER A 22 7.76 2.73 5.82
CA SER A 22 8.36 3.38 6.99
C SER A 22 8.81 2.34 8.02
N VAL A 23 9.98 2.52 8.60
CA VAL A 23 10.57 1.60 9.58
C VAL A 23 10.51 2.22 10.98
N LEU A 24 9.76 1.57 11.87
CA LEU A 24 9.59 1.98 13.26
C LEU A 24 10.45 1.09 14.16
N LEU A 25 11.60 1.58 14.59
CA LEU A 25 12.45 0.87 15.55
C LEU A 25 12.23 1.40 16.95
N GLN A 26 11.94 0.51 17.90
CA GLN A 26 11.92 0.83 19.32
C GLN A 26 13.09 0.19 20.06
N ASP A 27 13.62 0.89 21.05
CA ASP A 27 14.60 0.32 21.98
C ASP A 27 13.93 -0.38 23.18
N GLU A 28 14.75 -0.94 24.06
CA GLU A 28 14.29 -1.62 25.28
C GLU A 28 13.53 -0.71 26.26
N THR A 29 13.60 0.60 26.08
CA THR A 29 12.90 1.62 26.88
C THR A 29 11.66 2.19 26.17
N GLY A 30 11.40 1.75 24.94
CA GLY A 30 10.29 2.23 24.12
C GLY A 30 10.56 3.53 23.37
N ARG A 31 11.80 4.06 23.40
CA ARG A 31 12.20 5.20 22.55
C ARG A 31 12.23 4.78 21.09
N VAL A 32 11.97 5.71 20.18
CA VAL A 32 11.98 5.47 18.73
C VAL A 32 13.27 5.99 18.10
N LEU A 33 13.86 5.23 17.19
CA LEU A 33 14.99 5.70 16.38
C LEU A 33 14.46 6.58 15.25
N LEU A 34 14.98 7.81 15.16
CA LEU A 34 14.72 8.71 14.05
C LEU A 34 16.03 9.09 13.38
N GLN A 35 15.91 9.47 12.12
CA GLN A 35 16.98 10.08 11.34
C GLN A 35 16.68 11.54 11.06
N ARG A 36 17.71 12.39 11.08
CA ARG A 36 17.62 13.75 10.60
C ARG A 36 17.90 13.75 9.10
N ARG A 37 16.91 14.13 8.30
CA ARG A 37 16.93 14.01 6.85
C ARG A 37 17.84 15.06 6.19
N GLY A 38 18.49 14.68 5.10
CA GLY A 38 19.35 15.56 4.29
C GLY A 38 18.60 16.62 3.48
N ASP A 39 17.35 16.36 3.11
CA ASP A 39 16.58 17.22 2.21
C ASP A 39 15.91 18.42 2.90
N ASP A 40 15.34 18.23 4.08
CA ASP A 40 14.63 19.27 4.84
C ASP A 40 15.21 19.53 6.24
N GLY A 41 16.21 18.76 6.68
CA GLY A 41 16.84 18.89 7.99
C GLY A 41 15.96 18.48 9.17
N ARG A 42 14.74 17.99 8.93
CA ARG A 42 13.79 17.56 9.97
C ARG A 42 13.96 16.07 10.27
N TRP A 43 13.36 15.64 11.38
CA TRP A 43 13.45 14.26 11.81
C TRP A 43 12.35 13.40 11.21
N GLY A 44 12.67 12.16 10.87
CA GLY A 44 11.73 11.18 10.33
C GLY A 44 12.13 9.77 10.70
N THR A 45 11.23 8.84 10.47
CA THR A 45 11.55 7.41 10.55
C THR A 45 12.41 7.02 9.35
N PRO A 46 13.38 6.11 9.50
CA PRO A 46 14.01 5.48 8.35
C PRO A 46 12.97 4.80 7.45
N GLY A 47 13.30 4.61 6.19
CA GLY A 47 12.45 4.00 5.17
C GLY A 47 12.45 4.79 3.86
N GLY A 48 12.04 4.12 2.79
CA GLY A 48 12.06 4.70 1.45
C GLY A 48 11.16 3.98 0.47
N GLY A 49 11.41 4.23 -0.81
CA GLY A 49 10.59 3.72 -1.91
C GLY A 49 10.87 2.25 -2.19
N LEU A 50 9.88 1.53 -2.71
CA LEU A 50 10.11 0.18 -3.22
C LEU A 50 10.84 0.25 -4.57
N ASN A 51 11.73 -0.71 -4.80
CA ASN A 51 12.28 -0.98 -6.13
C ASN A 51 11.34 -1.90 -6.93
N PRO A 52 11.33 -1.85 -8.28
CA PRO A 52 10.47 -2.71 -9.08
C PRO A 52 10.62 -4.19 -8.75
N GLY A 53 9.51 -4.85 -8.41
CA GLY A 53 9.46 -6.26 -8.00
C GLY A 53 9.86 -6.53 -6.55
N GLU A 54 10.16 -5.51 -5.76
CA GLU A 54 10.46 -5.64 -4.33
C GLU A 54 9.17 -5.73 -3.50
N ASP A 55 9.17 -6.54 -2.44
CA ASP A 55 8.11 -6.53 -1.42
C ASP A 55 8.43 -5.53 -0.29
N PHE A 56 7.42 -5.19 0.52
CA PHE A 56 7.57 -4.17 1.57
C PHE A 56 8.59 -4.54 2.66
N LEU A 57 8.74 -5.81 3.03
CA LEU A 57 9.64 -6.19 4.11
C LEU A 57 11.10 -6.22 3.62
N THR A 58 11.31 -6.69 2.39
CA THR A 58 12.60 -6.59 1.70
C THR A 58 13.03 -5.13 1.58
N ALA A 59 12.15 -4.25 1.11
CA ALA A 59 12.40 -2.80 1.07
C ALA A 59 12.72 -2.24 2.46
N ALA A 60 11.97 -2.63 3.50
CA ALA A 60 12.20 -2.14 4.86
C ALA A 60 13.58 -2.52 5.39
N HIS A 61 14.05 -3.73 5.12
CA HIS A 61 15.40 -4.16 5.48
C HIS A 61 16.48 -3.42 4.70
N ARG A 62 16.27 -3.21 3.39
CA ARG A 62 17.21 -2.49 2.52
C ARG A 62 17.34 -1.03 2.98
N GLU A 63 16.22 -0.31 3.05
CA GLU A 63 16.18 1.10 3.44
C GLU A 63 16.72 1.31 4.86
N LEU A 64 16.38 0.44 5.82
CA LEU A 64 16.98 0.50 7.15
C LEU A 64 18.51 0.38 7.08
N PHE A 65 19.03 -0.53 6.28
CA PHE A 65 20.47 -0.74 6.17
C PHE A 65 21.16 0.40 5.42
N GLU A 66 20.59 0.90 4.32
CA GLU A 66 21.12 2.03 3.54
C GLU A 66 21.17 3.31 4.39
N GLU A 67 20.06 3.67 5.03
CA GLU A 67 19.96 4.95 5.73
C GLU A 67 20.57 4.94 7.14
N THR A 68 20.80 3.76 7.75
CA THR A 68 21.31 3.67 9.13
C THR A 68 22.51 2.76 9.34
N GLY A 69 22.80 1.86 8.41
CA GLY A 69 23.77 0.76 8.58
C GLY A 69 23.29 -0.37 9.51
N LEU A 70 22.11 -0.25 10.12
CA LEU A 70 21.59 -1.21 11.10
C LEU A 70 20.84 -2.36 10.43
N ARG A 71 20.80 -3.51 11.13
CA ARG A 71 19.99 -4.68 10.75
C ARG A 71 19.11 -5.08 11.92
N CYS A 72 17.82 -5.26 11.67
CA CYS A 72 16.83 -5.59 12.68
C CYS A 72 16.22 -6.98 12.39
N PRO A 73 16.65 -8.06 13.07
CA PRO A 73 16.20 -9.41 12.76
C PRO A 73 14.70 -9.67 13.01
N ASP A 74 14.07 -8.94 13.92
CA ASP A 74 12.65 -9.10 14.27
C ASP A 74 11.72 -8.13 13.52
N LEU A 75 12.25 -7.44 12.50
CA LEU A 75 11.50 -6.49 11.70
C LEU A 75 10.33 -7.20 11.00
N ARG A 76 9.14 -6.63 11.15
CA ARG A 76 7.90 -7.17 10.56
C ARG A 76 6.96 -6.05 10.16
N LEU A 77 6.14 -6.28 9.14
CA LEU A 77 5.07 -5.37 8.80
C LEU A 77 4.05 -5.30 9.95
N LEU A 78 3.53 -4.11 10.20
CA LEU A 78 2.44 -3.91 11.15
C LEU A 78 1.14 -4.49 10.62
N PRO A 79 0.21 -4.90 11.52
CA PRO A 79 -1.14 -5.30 11.12
C PRO A 79 -1.80 -4.21 10.27
N LEU A 80 -2.57 -4.59 9.24
CA LEU A 80 -3.08 -3.68 8.20
C LEU A 80 -3.79 -2.44 8.77
N ALA A 81 -4.58 -2.60 9.83
CA ALA A 81 -5.29 -1.50 10.51
C ALA A 81 -4.37 -0.39 11.06
N GLN A 82 -3.09 -0.67 11.29
CA GLN A 82 -2.08 0.30 11.75
C GLN A 82 -0.93 0.45 10.75
N GLY A 83 -0.76 -0.53 9.86
CA GLY A 83 0.35 -0.62 8.92
C GLY A 83 0.13 0.14 7.63
N LEU A 84 -1.11 0.24 7.13
CA LEU A 84 -1.37 0.86 5.84
C LEU A 84 -1.13 2.39 5.86
N VAL A 85 -0.54 2.88 4.77
CA VAL A 85 -0.31 4.29 4.47
C VAL A 85 -1.00 4.56 3.14
N SER A 86 -2.03 5.42 3.13
CA SER A 86 -2.73 5.85 1.92
C SER A 86 -3.75 6.92 2.30
N GLY A 87 -4.09 7.82 1.39
CA GLY A 87 -5.07 8.88 1.64
C GLY A 87 -4.51 10.29 1.44
N PRO A 88 -5.39 11.30 1.48
CA PRO A 88 -5.04 12.68 1.17
C PRO A 88 -4.03 13.27 2.17
N GLU A 89 -4.08 12.83 3.42
CA GLU A 89 -3.20 13.30 4.49
C GLU A 89 -1.73 12.97 4.26
N PHE A 90 -1.43 12.00 3.39
CA PHE A 90 -0.07 11.59 3.04
C PHE A 90 0.50 12.31 1.81
N HIS A 91 -0.11 13.44 1.44
CA HIS A 91 0.50 14.40 0.52
C HIS A 91 1.82 14.93 1.11
N HIS A 92 2.85 15.00 0.27
CA HIS A 92 4.10 15.66 0.60
C HIS A 92 4.64 16.41 -0.61
N ARG A 93 5.12 17.62 -0.36
CA ARG A 93 5.83 18.44 -1.34
C ARG A 93 7.26 18.65 -0.90
N TYR A 94 8.20 18.09 -1.66
CA TYR A 94 9.63 18.24 -1.42
C TYR A 94 10.11 19.67 -1.71
N PRO A 95 11.26 20.10 -1.15
CA PRO A 95 11.83 21.43 -1.40
C PRO A 95 12.07 21.74 -2.89
N ASN A 96 12.37 20.73 -3.70
CA ASN A 96 12.52 20.85 -5.17
C ASN A 96 11.20 21.02 -5.93
N GLY A 97 10.07 21.01 -5.22
CA GLY A 97 8.73 21.19 -5.78
C GLY A 97 8.03 19.90 -6.21
N HIS A 98 8.68 18.73 -6.14
CA HIS A 98 8.03 17.45 -6.43
C HIS A 98 6.92 17.15 -5.43
N GLU A 99 5.76 16.75 -5.92
CA GLU A 99 4.62 16.36 -5.08
C GLU A 99 4.35 14.86 -5.14
N VAL A 100 4.21 14.22 -3.98
CA VAL A 100 3.86 12.79 -3.85
C VAL A 100 2.67 12.60 -2.94
N TYR A 101 1.96 11.49 -3.14
CA TYR A 101 1.18 10.85 -2.09
C TYR A 101 1.88 9.57 -1.69
N MET A 102 2.25 9.46 -0.42
CA MET A 102 2.87 8.25 0.09
C MET A 102 1.83 7.15 0.23
N VAL A 103 2.14 5.99 -0.34
CA VAL A 103 1.30 4.79 -0.30
C VAL A 103 2.15 3.60 0.14
N GLY A 104 1.65 2.72 1.00
CA GLY A 104 2.36 1.49 1.34
C GLY A 104 2.14 1.04 2.78
N ALA A 105 3.23 0.68 3.45
CA ALA A 105 3.19 -0.02 4.72
C ALA A 105 4.12 0.58 5.79
N ARG A 106 3.91 0.16 7.04
CA ARG A 106 4.82 0.41 8.16
C ARG A 106 5.39 -0.92 8.64
N ALA A 107 6.69 -0.97 8.82
CA ALA A 107 7.39 -2.05 9.50
C ALA A 107 7.73 -1.63 10.93
N HIS A 108 7.81 -2.58 11.85
CA HIS A 108 8.18 -2.37 13.24
C HIS A 108 9.14 -3.46 13.70
N GLY A 109 10.13 -3.08 14.48
CA GLY A 109 11.13 -3.98 15.06
C GLY A 109 11.79 -3.37 16.29
N HIS A 110 12.69 -4.12 16.92
CA HIS A 110 13.37 -3.68 18.12
C HIS A 110 14.88 -3.82 17.99
N LEU A 111 15.60 -2.81 18.46
CA LEU A 111 17.05 -2.84 18.58
C LEU A 111 17.46 -2.27 19.93
N PRO A 112 18.48 -2.84 20.60
CA PRO A 112 18.99 -2.25 21.82
C PRO A 112 19.50 -0.84 21.54
N ALA A 113 19.37 0.08 22.49
CA ALA A 113 19.83 1.46 22.32
C ALA A 113 21.32 1.54 21.88
N ALA A 114 22.13 0.59 22.37
CA ALA A 114 23.54 0.45 22.03
C ALA A 114 23.81 0.14 20.55
N ALA A 115 22.83 -0.34 19.79
CA ALA A 115 22.97 -0.61 18.35
C ALA A 115 23.38 0.66 17.58
N LEU A 116 22.98 1.84 18.05
CA LEU A 116 23.34 3.13 17.45
C LEU A 116 24.85 3.36 17.41
N ALA A 117 25.63 2.76 18.31
CA ALA A 117 27.10 2.87 18.29
C ALA A 117 27.74 2.19 17.07
N GLY A 118 27.03 1.26 16.44
CA GLY A 118 27.45 0.58 15.21
C GLY A 118 26.76 1.11 13.95
N ALA A 119 25.95 2.17 14.06
CA ALA A 119 25.27 2.76 12.91
C ALA A 119 26.27 3.38 11.92
N GLN A 120 26.08 3.09 10.65
CA GLN A 120 26.91 3.57 9.54
C GLN A 120 25.99 3.83 8.34
N PRO A 121 25.30 4.99 8.30
CA PRO A 121 24.57 5.41 7.12
C PRO A 121 25.46 5.41 5.88
N ASP A 122 24.87 5.22 4.71
CA ASP A 122 25.59 5.35 3.45
C ASP A 122 26.07 6.80 3.19
N ASP A 123 26.84 6.99 2.12
CA ASP A 123 27.42 8.28 1.74
C ASP A 123 26.50 9.13 0.84
N SER A 124 25.21 8.78 0.74
CA SER A 124 24.22 9.50 -0.08
C SER A 124 23.92 10.90 0.44
N GLY A 125 24.09 11.12 1.75
CA GLY A 125 23.69 12.34 2.45
C GLY A 125 22.21 12.39 2.82
N GLU A 126 21.45 11.32 2.62
CA GLU A 126 20.04 11.24 3.03
C GLU A 126 19.87 11.26 4.56
N THR A 127 20.84 10.70 5.29
CA THR A 127 20.88 10.71 6.76
C THR A 127 21.99 11.63 7.28
N LEU A 128 21.61 12.70 7.97
CA LEU A 128 22.55 13.64 8.60
C LEU A 128 22.87 13.29 10.06
N ASP A 129 21.96 12.58 10.74
CA ASP A 129 22.09 12.20 12.14
C ASP A 129 21.10 11.10 12.49
N LEU A 130 21.40 10.32 13.54
CA LEU A 130 20.55 9.25 14.07
C LEU A 130 20.46 9.37 15.58
N GLN A 131 19.24 9.33 16.12
CA GLN A 131 19.04 9.47 17.56
C GLN A 131 17.77 8.75 18.03
N TRP A 132 17.85 8.21 19.25
CA TRP A 132 16.71 7.68 20.00
C TRP A 132 15.94 8.81 20.70
N PHE A 133 14.64 8.87 20.49
CA PHE A 133 13.76 9.85 21.12
C PHE A 133 12.66 9.18 21.94
N PRO A 134 12.37 9.67 23.16
CA PRO A 134 11.17 9.23 23.86
C PRO A 134 9.93 9.70 23.11
N LEU A 135 8.88 8.87 23.12
CA LEU A 135 7.68 9.13 22.32
C LEU A 135 6.92 10.39 22.76
N ASP A 136 7.12 10.88 23.98
CA ASP A 136 6.52 12.09 24.54
C ASP A 136 7.37 13.37 24.37
N ALA A 137 8.64 13.25 23.97
CA ALA A 137 9.52 14.38 23.66
C ALA A 137 10.15 14.23 22.26
N LEU A 138 9.28 14.11 21.26
CA LEU A 138 9.67 14.00 19.85
C LEU A 138 10.16 15.35 19.28
N PRO A 139 11.16 15.33 18.39
CA PRO A 139 11.63 16.53 17.71
C PRO A 139 10.65 17.01 16.64
N GLU A 140 10.97 18.09 15.92
CA GLU A 140 10.18 18.51 14.75
C GLU A 140 10.24 17.45 13.65
N LEU A 141 9.07 16.90 13.32
CA LEU A 141 8.95 15.82 12.35
C LEU A 141 8.68 16.33 10.94
N SER A 142 9.32 15.69 9.96
CA SER A 142 9.06 15.87 8.54
C SER A 142 7.75 15.19 8.12
N SER A 143 6.87 15.89 7.39
CA SER A 143 5.65 15.33 6.77
C SER A 143 4.60 14.71 7.72
N ASN A 144 3.42 14.43 7.17
CA ASN A 144 2.37 13.70 7.87
C ASN A 144 2.63 12.19 7.96
N THR A 145 3.42 11.61 7.05
CA THR A 145 3.79 10.20 7.10
C THR A 145 4.48 9.87 8.41
N ASN A 146 5.49 10.65 8.82
CA ASN A 146 6.18 10.44 10.10
C ASN A 146 5.27 10.72 11.30
N ARG A 147 4.44 11.77 11.25
CA ARG A 147 3.49 12.10 12.33
C ARG A 147 2.49 10.98 12.58
N ALA A 148 1.91 10.42 11.52
CA ALA A 148 0.98 9.30 11.59
C ALA A 148 1.69 8.03 12.09
N SER A 149 2.89 7.74 11.57
CA SER A 149 3.69 6.58 11.99
C SER A 149 4.05 6.63 13.48
N LEU A 150 4.46 7.79 13.99
CA LEU A 150 4.73 7.95 15.43
C LEU A 150 3.46 8.00 16.28
N SER A 151 2.32 8.41 15.71
CA SER A 151 1.03 8.30 16.39
C SER A 151 0.63 6.86 16.67
N VAL A 152 1.03 5.90 15.82
CA VAL A 152 0.83 4.46 16.08
C VAL A 152 1.60 4.02 17.33
N LEU A 153 2.89 4.36 17.43
CA LEU A 153 3.69 4.01 18.61
C LEU A 153 3.21 4.74 19.87
N ARG A 154 2.86 6.02 19.74
CA ARG A 154 2.31 6.82 20.84
C ARG A 154 1.02 6.24 21.39
N ALA A 155 0.08 5.84 20.53
CA ALA A 155 -1.17 5.22 20.95
C ALA A 155 -0.92 3.91 21.72
N ARG A 156 0.03 3.08 21.27
CA ARG A 156 0.43 1.86 22.00
C ARG A 156 1.02 2.14 23.37
N ALA A 157 1.67 3.28 23.54
CA ALA A 157 2.20 3.75 24.82
C ALA A 157 1.18 4.54 25.67
N GLY A 158 -0.09 4.61 25.25
CA GLY A 158 -1.12 5.38 25.97
C GLY A 158 -1.00 6.90 25.82
N LEU A 159 -0.22 7.37 24.84
CA LEU A 159 -0.04 8.78 24.53
C LEU A 159 -0.99 9.21 23.40
N ALA A 160 -1.43 10.47 23.44
CA ALA A 160 -2.26 11.03 22.37
C ALA A 160 -1.52 11.04 21.03
N GLY A 161 -2.24 10.82 19.93
CA GLY A 161 -1.71 10.96 18.57
C GLY A 161 -1.19 12.37 18.28
N LEU A 162 -0.31 12.49 17.30
CA LEU A 162 0.22 13.77 16.85
C LEU A 162 -0.76 14.39 15.85
N PRO A 163 -1.03 15.71 15.95
CA PRO A 163 -1.85 16.38 14.95
C PRO A 163 -1.16 16.34 13.58
N LEU A 164 -1.96 16.05 12.56
CA LEU A 164 -1.54 16.11 11.16
C LEU A 164 -1.54 17.57 10.69
N GLN A 165 -0.60 17.87 9.80
CA GLN A 165 -0.51 19.14 9.11
C GLN A 165 -1.57 19.22 8.01
N PRO A 166 -2.09 20.42 7.70
CA PRO A 166 -3.02 20.60 6.60
C PRO A 166 -2.36 20.23 5.27
N VAL A 167 -3.15 19.62 4.38
CA VAL A 167 -2.75 19.20 3.04
C VAL A 167 -3.68 19.85 2.00
N PRO A 168 -3.24 20.04 0.75
CA PRO A 168 -4.13 20.50 -0.31
C PRO A 168 -5.24 19.48 -0.60
N SER A 169 -6.32 19.94 -1.22
CA SER A 169 -7.34 19.01 -1.73
C SER A 169 -6.73 18.09 -2.80
N PRO A 170 -7.11 16.80 -2.82
CA PRO A 170 -6.72 15.90 -3.89
C PRO A 170 -7.11 16.40 -5.27
N PRO A 171 -6.33 16.07 -6.32
CA PRO A 171 -6.79 16.25 -7.69
C PRO A 171 -8.07 15.42 -7.94
N PRO A 172 -8.88 15.80 -8.92
CA PRO A 172 -10.05 15.00 -9.28
C PRO A 172 -9.63 13.61 -9.75
N VAL A 173 -10.47 12.62 -9.45
CA VAL A 173 -10.36 11.24 -9.95
C VAL A 173 -10.26 11.28 -11.48
N GLY A 174 -9.27 10.58 -12.02
CA GLY A 174 -9.03 10.47 -13.45
C GLY A 174 -8.51 9.08 -13.83
N SER A 175 -7.51 9.04 -14.71
CA SER A 175 -6.82 7.80 -15.08
C SER A 175 -5.31 7.99 -14.88
N HIS A 176 -4.88 8.17 -13.63
CA HIS A 176 -3.51 8.55 -13.28
C HIS A 176 -2.48 7.54 -13.83
N LEU A 177 -2.72 6.24 -13.62
CA LEU A 177 -1.85 5.17 -14.10
C LEU A 177 -1.73 5.18 -15.63
N LEU A 178 -2.84 5.39 -16.34
CA LEU A 178 -2.84 5.47 -17.81
C LEU A 178 -2.07 6.70 -18.30
N ALA A 179 -2.22 7.84 -17.63
CA ALA A 179 -1.48 9.06 -17.96
C ALA A 179 0.03 8.89 -17.75
N LEU A 180 0.45 8.20 -16.69
CA LEU A 180 1.85 7.81 -16.47
C LEU A 180 2.34 6.86 -17.56
N ARG A 181 1.56 5.82 -17.88
CA ARG A 181 1.91 4.81 -18.89
C ARG A 181 2.23 5.44 -20.24
N ARG A 182 1.42 6.41 -20.69
CA ARG A 182 1.62 7.14 -21.96
C ARG A 182 2.96 7.86 -22.05
N LEU A 183 3.55 8.26 -20.92
CA LEU A 183 4.84 8.96 -20.87
C LEU A 183 6.01 8.01 -20.63
N VAL A 184 5.77 6.93 -19.89
CA VAL A 184 6.83 6.02 -19.43
C VAL A 184 7.11 4.90 -20.45
N GLY A 185 6.13 4.55 -21.29
CA GLY A 185 6.20 3.41 -22.20
C GLY A 185 6.10 2.08 -21.43
N PRO A 186 6.62 0.96 -21.96
CA PRO A 186 6.35 -0.38 -21.42
C PRO A 186 7.11 -0.74 -20.12
N ARG A 187 7.95 0.17 -19.61
CA ARG A 187 8.75 -0.07 -18.39
C ARG A 187 7.87 -0.37 -17.17
N PRO A 188 8.36 -1.15 -16.19
CA PRO A 188 7.61 -1.41 -14.96
C PRO A 188 7.11 -0.12 -14.30
N LEU A 189 5.84 -0.10 -13.93
CA LEU A 189 5.23 0.92 -13.09
C LEU A 189 4.54 0.26 -11.91
N PHE A 190 4.70 0.82 -10.72
CA PHE A 190 3.84 0.44 -9.61
C PHE A 190 2.40 0.82 -9.92
N ALA A 191 1.50 -0.14 -9.71
CA ALA A 191 0.06 0.04 -9.80
C ALA A 191 -0.53 -0.21 -8.41
N PRO A 192 -0.42 0.77 -7.47
CA PRO A 192 -1.12 0.68 -6.21
C PRO A 192 -2.63 0.67 -6.45
N GLY A 193 -3.34 -0.25 -5.82
CA GLY A 193 -4.75 -0.49 -6.06
C GLY A 193 -5.45 -1.20 -4.90
N ALA A 194 -6.73 -1.48 -5.05
CA ALA A 194 -7.49 -2.28 -4.10
C ALA A 194 -8.44 -3.25 -4.81
N ASN A 195 -8.66 -4.41 -4.19
CA ASN A 195 -9.61 -5.42 -4.64
C ASN A 195 -10.64 -5.69 -3.53
N VAL A 196 -11.86 -6.06 -3.90
CA VAL A 196 -12.94 -6.29 -2.94
C VAL A 196 -13.55 -7.67 -3.12
N LEU A 197 -13.59 -8.45 -2.04
CA LEU A 197 -14.41 -9.64 -1.94
C LEU A 197 -15.84 -9.21 -1.62
N ILE A 198 -16.74 -9.38 -2.57
CA ILE A 198 -18.17 -9.16 -2.40
C ILE A 198 -18.85 -10.52 -2.46
N THR A 199 -19.63 -10.87 -1.44
CA THR A 199 -20.38 -12.13 -1.39
C THR A 199 -21.88 -11.88 -1.32
N ASP A 200 -22.66 -12.79 -1.90
CA ASP A 200 -24.11 -12.81 -1.71
C ASP A 200 -24.52 -13.52 -0.41
N ASP A 201 -25.82 -13.59 -0.14
CA ASP A 201 -26.37 -14.24 1.06
C ASP A 201 -26.07 -15.75 1.13
N ALA A 202 -25.74 -16.39 0.00
CA ALA A 202 -25.32 -17.78 -0.08
C ALA A 202 -23.80 -17.95 0.11
N GLY A 203 -23.07 -16.85 0.36
CA GLY A 203 -21.62 -16.84 0.53
C GLY A 203 -20.84 -17.03 -0.77
N ARG A 204 -21.48 -16.92 -1.95
CA ARG A 204 -20.82 -17.01 -3.25
C ARG A 204 -20.07 -15.71 -3.56
N LEU A 205 -18.90 -15.81 -4.17
CA LEU A 205 -18.06 -14.68 -4.53
C LEU A 205 -18.47 -14.06 -5.87
N LEU A 206 -18.59 -12.74 -5.93
CA LEU A 206 -18.74 -12.00 -7.18
C LEU A 206 -17.39 -11.95 -7.91
N LEU A 207 -17.38 -12.41 -9.15
CA LEU A 207 -16.29 -12.19 -10.09
C LEU A 207 -16.79 -11.44 -11.33
N LEU A 208 -15.89 -10.66 -11.93
CA LEU A 208 -16.12 -9.88 -13.15
C LEU A 208 -15.21 -10.40 -14.25
N ARG A 209 -15.69 -10.48 -15.49
CA ARG A 209 -14.87 -10.87 -16.64
C ARG A 209 -14.38 -9.61 -17.36
N HIS A 210 -13.09 -9.33 -17.23
CA HIS A 210 -12.49 -8.07 -17.68
C HIS A 210 -12.41 -7.99 -19.21
N ALA A 211 -12.85 -6.86 -19.79
CA ALA A 211 -12.96 -6.67 -21.24
C ALA A 211 -11.61 -6.70 -21.97
N GLY A 212 -10.55 -6.18 -21.36
CA GLY A 212 -9.22 -6.13 -21.98
C GLY A 212 -8.46 -7.46 -21.98
N THR A 213 -8.80 -8.40 -21.09
CA THR A 213 -8.05 -9.67 -20.92
C THR A 213 -8.90 -10.91 -21.16
N GLY A 214 -10.22 -10.80 -21.04
CA GLY A 214 -11.16 -11.93 -21.11
C GLY A 214 -11.12 -12.86 -19.88
N LEU A 215 -10.31 -12.52 -18.87
CA LEU A 215 -10.11 -13.30 -17.64
C LEU A 215 -11.03 -12.79 -16.52
N TRP A 216 -11.34 -13.67 -15.56
CA TRP A 216 -12.09 -13.36 -14.36
C TRP A 216 -11.22 -12.64 -13.33
N THR A 217 -11.76 -11.58 -12.72
CA THR A 217 -11.14 -10.74 -11.71
C THR A 217 -12.11 -10.46 -10.56
N LEU A 218 -11.57 -9.96 -9.44
CA LEU A 218 -12.37 -9.32 -8.40
C LEU A 218 -12.72 -7.89 -8.82
N PRO A 219 -13.83 -7.32 -8.32
CA PRO A 219 -14.05 -5.88 -8.36
C PRO A 219 -12.86 -5.14 -7.73
N GLY A 220 -12.30 -4.17 -8.44
CA GLY A 220 -11.11 -3.47 -8.00
C GLY A 220 -10.33 -2.79 -9.11
N GLY A 221 -9.44 -1.88 -8.72
CA GLY A 221 -8.68 -1.09 -9.65
C GLY A 221 -7.56 -0.30 -8.99
N SER A 222 -7.09 0.75 -9.68
CA SER A 222 -5.91 1.51 -9.29
C SER A 222 -6.30 2.72 -8.44
N LEU A 223 -5.40 3.10 -7.52
CA LEU A 223 -5.56 4.33 -6.74
C LEU A 223 -5.43 5.55 -7.63
N GLU A 224 -6.21 6.57 -7.32
CA GLU A 224 -5.98 7.94 -7.77
C GLU A 224 -5.16 8.74 -6.73
N PRO A 225 -4.40 9.77 -7.14
CA PRO A 225 -3.62 10.59 -6.22
C PRO A 225 -4.48 11.22 -5.11
N GLY A 226 -4.14 10.95 -3.86
CA GLY A 226 -4.88 11.41 -2.69
C GLY A 226 -6.05 10.52 -2.27
N GLU A 227 -6.26 9.41 -2.96
CA GLU A 227 -7.22 8.38 -2.57
C GLU A 227 -6.60 7.41 -1.53
N SER A 228 -7.41 6.95 -0.57
CA SER A 228 -7.00 5.86 0.32
C SER A 228 -7.32 4.51 -0.32
N PHE A 229 -6.65 3.43 0.11
CA PHE A 229 -6.98 2.09 -0.37
C PHE A 229 -8.46 1.72 -0.16
N GLU A 230 -9.05 2.13 0.96
CA GLU A 230 -10.46 1.87 1.25
C GLU A 230 -11.38 2.70 0.34
N ALA A 231 -11.04 3.96 0.07
CA ALA A 231 -11.80 4.80 -0.84
C ALA A 231 -11.75 4.25 -2.29
N CYS A 232 -10.57 3.82 -2.74
CA CYS A 232 -10.40 3.13 -4.02
C CYS A 232 -11.28 1.89 -4.11
N ALA A 233 -11.23 1.01 -3.10
CA ALA A 233 -12.08 -0.19 -3.04
C ALA A 233 -13.58 0.13 -3.17
N ARG A 234 -14.05 1.20 -2.49
CA ARG A 234 -15.46 1.63 -2.57
C ARG A 234 -15.81 2.18 -3.96
N ARG A 235 -14.94 3.01 -4.52
CA ARG A 235 -15.12 3.61 -5.84
C ARG A 235 -15.19 2.53 -6.91
N GLU A 236 -14.18 1.66 -6.98
CA GLU A 236 -14.07 0.61 -7.98
C GLU A 236 -15.23 -0.39 -7.88
N ALA A 237 -15.59 -0.81 -6.66
CA ALA A 237 -16.77 -1.67 -6.47
C ALA A 237 -18.04 -1.02 -7.04
N HIS A 238 -18.24 0.29 -6.80
CA HIS A 238 -19.40 0.99 -7.33
C HIS A 238 -19.32 1.22 -8.85
N GLU A 239 -18.16 1.62 -9.38
CA GLU A 239 -17.95 1.90 -10.80
C GLU A 239 -18.15 0.63 -11.65
N GLU A 240 -17.51 -0.48 -11.28
CA GLU A 240 -17.52 -1.70 -12.09
C GLU A 240 -18.80 -2.52 -11.92
N THR A 241 -19.48 -2.43 -10.77
CA THR A 241 -20.60 -3.32 -10.41
C THR A 241 -21.92 -2.61 -10.10
N GLY A 242 -21.91 -1.30 -9.87
CA GLY A 242 -23.06 -0.56 -9.34
C GLY A 242 -23.35 -0.77 -7.85
N LEU A 243 -22.62 -1.68 -7.19
CA LEU A 243 -22.84 -2.02 -5.79
C LEU A 243 -22.15 -1.01 -4.86
N THR A 244 -22.87 -0.55 -3.85
CA THR A 244 -22.32 0.25 -2.76
C THR A 244 -22.01 -0.65 -1.58
N VAL A 245 -20.73 -0.88 -1.30
CA VAL A 245 -20.27 -1.67 -0.14
C VAL A 245 -20.43 -0.87 1.16
N THR A 246 -20.93 -1.51 2.21
CA THR A 246 -21.28 -0.84 3.47
C THR A 246 -20.04 -0.65 4.36
N ALA A 247 -19.39 -1.73 4.74
CA ALA A 247 -18.16 -1.72 5.52
C ALA A 247 -17.08 -2.58 4.85
N LEU A 248 -15.82 -2.18 5.02
CA LEU A 248 -14.67 -2.87 4.43
C LEU A 248 -13.69 -3.29 5.52
N GLU A 249 -13.23 -4.53 5.45
CA GLU A 249 -12.19 -5.09 6.34
C GLU A 249 -10.95 -5.42 5.49
N PRO A 250 -9.77 -4.83 5.76
CA PRO A 250 -8.55 -5.18 5.04
C PRO A 250 -8.06 -6.57 5.45
N LEU A 251 -7.83 -7.44 4.48
CA LEU A 251 -7.44 -8.84 4.69
C LEU A 251 -5.98 -9.12 4.35
N ALA A 252 -5.47 -8.51 3.28
CA ALA A 252 -4.11 -8.74 2.78
C ALA A 252 -3.54 -7.49 2.12
N LEU A 253 -2.21 -7.37 2.13
CA LEU A 253 -1.45 -6.43 1.32
C LEU A 253 -0.45 -7.23 0.48
N SER A 254 -0.54 -7.08 -0.83
CA SER A 254 0.22 -7.83 -1.82
C SER A 254 1.19 -6.89 -2.55
N ALA A 255 2.48 -7.19 -2.51
CA ALA A 255 3.53 -6.52 -3.27
C ALA A 255 4.71 -7.48 -3.52
N GLY A 256 5.50 -7.22 -4.56
CA GLY A 256 6.67 -8.02 -4.91
C GLY A 256 6.56 -8.72 -6.27
N ALA A 257 7.66 -9.34 -6.70
CA ALA A 257 7.84 -9.89 -8.06
C ALA A 257 6.78 -10.92 -8.47
N ALA A 258 6.17 -11.63 -7.50
CA ALA A 258 5.08 -12.58 -7.76
C ALA A 258 3.83 -11.90 -8.35
N TYR A 259 3.64 -10.61 -8.10
CA TYR A 259 2.50 -9.82 -8.58
C TYR A 259 2.86 -8.89 -9.74
N ARG A 260 4.00 -9.12 -10.40
CA ARG A 260 4.31 -8.46 -11.66
C ARG A 260 3.43 -9.03 -12.76
N PHE A 261 2.84 -8.15 -13.57
CA PHE A 261 2.04 -8.53 -14.71
C PHE A 261 2.50 -7.81 -15.98
N THR A 262 2.62 -8.58 -17.06
CA THR A 262 2.91 -8.05 -18.40
C THR A 262 1.67 -8.21 -19.26
N TYR A 263 1.08 -7.10 -19.67
CA TYR A 263 -0.06 -7.12 -20.58
C TYR A 263 0.33 -7.66 -21.97
N PRO A 264 -0.61 -8.20 -22.75
CA PRO A 264 -0.32 -8.72 -24.10
C PRO A 264 0.36 -7.72 -25.05
N HIS A 265 0.13 -6.42 -24.85
CA HIS A 265 0.74 -5.34 -25.63
C HIS A 265 2.13 -4.89 -25.12
N GLY A 266 2.66 -5.52 -24.06
CA GLY A 266 4.03 -5.34 -23.57
C GLY A 266 4.18 -4.42 -22.36
N ASP A 267 3.13 -3.75 -21.91
CA ASP A 267 3.17 -2.92 -20.71
C ASP A 267 3.36 -3.77 -19.45
N VAL A 268 4.27 -3.35 -18.57
CA VAL A 268 4.60 -4.07 -17.33
C VAL A 268 4.16 -3.27 -16.11
N VAL A 269 3.40 -3.90 -15.20
CA VAL A 269 3.02 -3.33 -13.91
C VAL A 269 3.47 -4.20 -12.75
N ASP A 270 3.86 -3.56 -11.66
CA ASP A 270 4.04 -4.18 -10.34
C ASP A 270 2.83 -3.83 -9.49
N TYR A 271 1.95 -4.81 -9.28
CA TYR A 271 0.77 -4.56 -8.46
C TYR A 271 1.15 -4.42 -6.98
N VAL A 272 0.54 -3.41 -6.36
CA VAL A 272 0.57 -3.19 -4.91
C VAL A 272 -0.88 -3.09 -4.46
N SER A 273 -1.45 -4.16 -3.94
CA SER A 273 -2.91 -4.21 -3.73
C SER A 273 -3.30 -4.57 -2.32
N VAL A 274 -4.27 -3.84 -1.77
CA VAL A 274 -4.97 -4.23 -0.55
C VAL A 274 -6.24 -4.99 -0.94
N LEU A 275 -6.39 -6.20 -0.40
CA LEU A 275 -7.64 -6.96 -0.48
C LEU A 275 -8.55 -6.56 0.67
N TYR A 276 -9.79 -6.19 0.37
CA TYR A 276 -10.83 -5.95 1.36
C TYR A 276 -11.93 -7.01 1.29
N ARG A 277 -12.53 -7.32 2.45
CA ARG A 277 -13.83 -7.99 2.53
C ARG A 277 -14.93 -6.94 2.69
N ALA A 278 -15.96 -7.03 1.86
CA ALA A 278 -17.19 -6.28 2.06
C ALA A 278 -18.07 -6.95 3.13
N HIS A 279 -18.45 -6.18 4.13
CA HIS A 279 -19.45 -6.53 5.14
C HIS A 279 -20.77 -5.87 4.75
N GLY A 280 -21.48 -6.49 3.81
CA GLY A 280 -22.73 -6.00 3.25
C GLY A 280 -22.53 -5.03 2.09
N TRP A 281 -23.57 -4.97 1.24
CA TRP A 281 -23.64 -4.10 0.08
C TRP A 281 -25.10 -3.81 -0.27
N THR A 282 -25.33 -2.74 -1.03
CA THR A 282 -26.66 -2.32 -1.51
C THR A 282 -26.60 -1.93 -2.98
N GLY A 283 -27.76 -1.88 -3.63
CA GLY A 283 -27.90 -1.48 -5.03
C GLY A 283 -28.03 -2.68 -5.98
N PRO A 284 -28.51 -2.46 -7.21
CA PRO A 284 -28.56 -3.50 -8.23
C PRO A 284 -27.16 -3.78 -8.80
N LEU A 285 -26.89 -5.03 -9.14
CA LEU A 285 -25.70 -5.37 -9.93
C LEU A 285 -25.87 -4.84 -11.35
N THR A 286 -25.19 -3.75 -11.66
CA THR A 286 -25.20 -3.07 -12.97
C THR A 286 -23.76 -2.92 -13.45
N PRO A 287 -23.21 -3.93 -14.15
CA PRO A 287 -21.83 -3.91 -14.59
C PRO A 287 -21.55 -2.78 -15.58
N GLN A 288 -20.37 -2.17 -15.50
CA GLN A 288 -19.96 -1.17 -16.48
C GLN A 288 -19.57 -1.85 -17.80
N PRO A 289 -20.28 -1.59 -18.91
CA PRO A 289 -20.11 -2.37 -20.15
C PRO A 289 -18.77 -2.13 -20.87
N GLU A 290 -18.06 -1.04 -20.56
CA GLU A 290 -16.75 -0.75 -21.16
C GLU A 290 -15.62 -1.60 -20.56
N GLU A 291 -15.76 -2.02 -19.30
CA GLU A 291 -14.72 -2.73 -18.55
C GLU A 291 -15.10 -4.17 -18.21
N VAL A 292 -16.40 -4.47 -18.11
CA VAL A 292 -16.92 -5.76 -17.67
C VAL A 292 -17.78 -6.42 -18.75
N LEU A 293 -17.33 -7.56 -19.27
CA LEU A 293 -18.05 -8.37 -20.26
C LEU A 293 -19.17 -9.20 -19.65
N GLU A 294 -18.94 -9.69 -18.44
CA GLU A 294 -19.78 -10.67 -17.76
C GLU A 294 -19.54 -10.59 -16.25
N THR A 295 -20.57 -10.90 -15.46
CA THR A 295 -20.45 -11.07 -14.01
C THR A 295 -21.02 -12.40 -13.57
N GLY A 296 -20.50 -12.96 -12.48
CA GLY A 296 -20.97 -14.23 -11.96
C GLY A 296 -20.77 -14.36 -10.46
N TRP A 297 -21.68 -15.09 -9.81
CA TRP A 297 -21.59 -15.49 -8.41
C TRP A 297 -21.13 -16.93 -8.33
N PHE A 298 -19.95 -17.14 -7.76
CA PHE A 298 -19.28 -18.43 -7.73
C PHE A 298 -19.16 -18.97 -6.30
N GLY A 299 -19.63 -20.19 -6.07
CA GLY A 299 -19.28 -20.93 -4.87
C GLY A 299 -17.87 -21.52 -4.96
N ALA A 300 -17.40 -22.14 -3.87
CA ALA A 300 -16.06 -22.70 -3.81
C ALA A 300 -15.85 -23.90 -4.75
N ALA A 301 -16.93 -24.59 -5.14
CA ALA A 301 -16.89 -25.79 -5.99
C ALA A 301 -16.98 -25.49 -7.50
N ASP A 302 -17.40 -24.28 -7.85
CA ASP A 302 -17.69 -23.82 -9.21
C ASP A 302 -16.84 -22.62 -9.64
N LEU A 303 -15.80 -22.28 -8.87
CA LEU A 303 -14.84 -21.24 -9.23
C LEU A 303 -14.25 -21.49 -10.65
N PRO A 304 -13.97 -20.42 -11.42
CA PRO A 304 -13.21 -20.50 -12.65
C PRO A 304 -11.87 -21.22 -12.44
N ARG A 305 -11.35 -21.84 -13.49
CA ARG A 305 -10.05 -22.51 -13.41
C ARG A 305 -8.94 -21.49 -13.14
N PRO A 306 -7.83 -21.86 -12.48
CA PRO A 306 -6.75 -20.93 -12.17
C PRO A 306 -6.18 -20.16 -13.38
N GLU A 307 -6.19 -20.77 -14.57
CA GLU A 307 -5.80 -20.15 -15.83
C GLU A 307 -6.79 -19.10 -16.35
N ASP A 308 -8.05 -19.16 -15.93
CA ASP A 308 -9.10 -18.22 -16.30
C ASP A 308 -9.15 -17.00 -15.35
N LEU A 309 -8.36 -17.00 -14.27
CA LEU A 309 -8.25 -15.88 -13.31
C LEU A 309 -7.13 -14.91 -13.71
N SER A 310 -7.33 -13.61 -13.47
CA SER A 310 -6.44 -12.52 -13.88
C SER A 310 -5.13 -12.47 -13.06
N GLY A 311 -4.19 -13.35 -13.40
CA GLY A 311 -2.84 -13.36 -12.84
C GLY A 311 -2.74 -13.93 -11.42
N ALA A 312 -1.53 -13.87 -10.85
CA ALA A 312 -1.25 -14.42 -9.53
C ALA A 312 -1.99 -13.67 -8.41
N LEU A 313 -2.09 -12.35 -8.51
CA LEU A 313 -2.75 -11.51 -7.51
C LEU A 313 -4.20 -11.94 -7.25
N ILE A 314 -4.99 -12.09 -8.32
CA ILE A 314 -6.40 -12.49 -8.19
C ILE A 314 -6.51 -13.93 -7.70
N ARG A 315 -5.66 -14.85 -8.16
CA ARG A 315 -5.64 -16.22 -7.64
C ARG A 315 -5.40 -16.27 -6.13
N ASP A 316 -4.45 -15.49 -5.64
CA ASP A 316 -4.13 -15.43 -4.22
C ASP A 316 -5.27 -14.81 -3.42
N HIS A 317 -5.88 -13.74 -3.93
CA HIS A 317 -7.04 -13.11 -3.28
C HIS A 317 -8.28 -14.03 -3.23
N VAL A 318 -8.56 -14.78 -4.30
CA VAL A 318 -9.61 -15.82 -4.30
C VAL A 318 -9.25 -16.94 -3.32
N GLY A 319 -7.96 -17.29 -3.20
CA GLY A 319 -7.45 -18.21 -2.18
C GLY A 319 -7.78 -17.76 -0.76
N VAL A 320 -7.54 -16.49 -0.42
CA VAL A 320 -7.88 -15.91 0.89
C VAL A 320 -9.36 -16.06 1.21
N TRP A 321 -10.25 -15.83 0.24
CA TRP A 321 -11.68 -16.04 0.40
C TRP A 321 -12.02 -17.51 0.68
N ARG A 322 -11.46 -18.44 -0.12
CA ARG A 322 -11.71 -19.88 0.01
C ARG A 322 -11.24 -20.41 1.37
N ASP A 323 -10.08 -19.99 1.83
CA ASP A 323 -9.51 -20.45 3.10
C ASP A 323 -10.34 -19.93 4.28
N ALA A 324 -10.88 -18.70 4.17
CA ALA A 324 -11.82 -18.16 5.15
C ALA A 324 -13.14 -18.94 5.20
N LEU A 325 -13.69 -19.35 4.05
CA LEU A 325 -14.88 -20.21 4.01
C LEU A 325 -14.63 -21.58 4.66
N ALA A 326 -13.49 -22.20 4.38
CA ALA A 326 -13.13 -23.49 4.98
C ALA A 326 -12.99 -23.41 6.51
N ALA A 327 -12.40 -22.33 7.02
CA ALA A 327 -12.28 -22.09 8.46
C ALA A 327 -13.64 -21.92 9.15
N GLN A 328 -14.63 -21.31 8.49
CA GLN A 328 -15.99 -21.17 9.01
C GLN A 328 -16.74 -22.51 9.06
N GLN A 329 -16.52 -23.38 8.07
CA GLN A 329 -17.17 -24.69 7.99
C GLN A 329 -16.54 -25.74 8.92
N GLY A 330 -15.23 -25.65 9.20
CA GLY A 330 -14.53 -26.55 10.11
C GLY A 330 -14.65 -26.20 11.61
N GLY A 331 -15.30 -25.09 11.95
CA GLY A 331 -15.38 -24.53 13.31
C GLY A 331 -16.68 -24.81 14.07
N GLN A 332 -17.61 -25.62 13.54
CA GLN A 332 -18.81 -26.03 14.27
C GLN A 332 -18.52 -27.28 15.11
N PRO A 333 -18.49 -27.20 16.47
CA PRO A 333 -18.47 -28.42 17.27
C PRO A 333 -19.82 -29.14 17.11
N ALA A 334 -19.75 -30.45 16.84
CA ALA A 334 -20.87 -31.37 16.95
C ALA A 334 -21.30 -31.54 18.42
#